data_AF-A0A5C8K646-F1
#
_entry.id   AF-A0A5C8K646-F1
#
_cell.length_a   1.000
_cell.length_b   1.000
_cell.length_c   1.000
_cell.angle_alpha   90.00
_cell.angle_beta   90.00
_cell.angle_gamma   90.00
#
_symmetry.space_group_name_H-M   'P 1'
#
loop_
_entity.id
_entity.type
_entity.pdbx_description
1 polymer ?
#
loop_
_entity_poly.entity_id
_entity_poly.type
_entity_poly.pdbx_seq_one_letter_code
_entity_poly.pdbx_strand_id
1 'polypeptide(L)' 'MKTLYDVQEWFKKFGYINLAPNRLDAIYFMKQELAYMVSAGLIDKSNHEYLTVRLILQREERFENEKLGEKL' A
#
# COMPACT_ATOMS: atom_id res chain seq x y z
N MET A 1 -10.03 6.70 3.48
CA MET A 1 -8.78 6.66 2.71
C MET A 1 -9.11 6.74 1.23
N LYS A 2 -8.48 7.63 0.48
CA LYS A 2 -8.70 7.84 -0.97
C LYS A 2 -7.41 7.82 -1.79
N THR A 3 -6.27 8.07 -1.16
CA THR A 3 -4.97 8.29 -1.81
C THR A 3 -3.88 7.36 -1.24
N LEU A 4 -2.74 7.26 -1.92
CA LEU A 4 -1.55 6.58 -1.39
C LEU A 4 -1.07 7.22 -0.07
N TYR A 5 -1.21 8.54 0.07
CA TYR A 5 -0.86 9.26 1.30
C TYR A 5 -1.73 8.82 2.47
N ASP A 6 -3.05 8.65 2.26
CA ASP A 6 -3.94 8.15 3.32
C ASP A 6 -3.55 6.74 3.77
N VAL A 7 -3.07 5.91 2.84
CA VAL A 7 -2.56 4.56 3.14
C VAL A 7 -1.28 4.64 3.96
N GLN A 8 -0.35 5.53 3.61
CA GLN A 8 0.86 5.77 4.40
C GLN A 8 0.54 6.22 5.83
N GLU A 9 -0.39 7.18 6.00
CA GLU A 9 -0.85 7.63 7.32
C GLU A 9 -1.52 6.51 8.12
N TRP A 10 -2.25 5.62 7.44
CA TRP A 10 -2.85 4.46 8.10
C TRP A 10 -1.78 3.49 8.62
N PHE A 11 -0.76 3.17 7.83
CA PHE A 11 0.34 2.31 8.28
C PHE A 11 1.13 2.90 9.45
N LYS A 12 1.28 4.23 9.53
CA LYS A 12 1.96 4.90 10.66
C LYS A 12 1.31 4.58 12.00
N LYS A 13 0.00 4.32 12.03
CA LYS A 13 -0.73 3.92 13.25
C LYS A 13 -0.25 2.56 13.80
N PHE A 14 0.35 1.74 12.95
CA PHE A 14 0.91 0.43 13.29
C PHE A 14 2.44 0.46 13.43
N GLY A 15 3.05 1.66 13.42
CA GLY A 15 4.49 1.82 13.56
C GLY A 15 5.29 1.60 12.27
N TYR A 16 4.64 1.42 11.12
CA TYR A 16 5.31 1.26 9.84
C TYR A 16 5.52 2.61 9.13
N ILE A 17 6.77 2.89 8.74
CA ILE A 17 7.15 4.06 7.94
C ILE A 17 7.90 3.56 6.70
N ASN A 18 7.38 3.89 5.52
CA ASN A 18 8.02 3.54 4.26
C ASN A 18 8.99 4.65 3.81
N LEU A 19 10.26 4.30 3.61
CA LEU A 19 11.32 5.21 3.18
C LEU A 19 11.85 4.90 1.77
N ALA A 20 11.12 4.09 0.99
CA ALA A 20 11.55 3.73 -0.35
C ALA A 20 11.60 4.97 -1.26
N PRO A 21 12.69 5.16 -2.03
CA PRO A 21 12.91 6.39 -2.79
C PRO A 21 12.04 6.50 -4.04
N ASN A 22 11.60 5.37 -4.60
CA ASN A 22 10.70 5.35 -5.75
C ASN A 22 9.32 4.81 -5.35
N ARG A 23 8.31 5.23 -6.10
CA ARG A 23 6.89 5.00 -5.76
C ARG A 23 6.48 3.53 -5.92
N LEU A 24 7.02 2.81 -6.91
CA LEU A 24 6.72 1.39 -7.10
C LEU A 24 7.26 0.55 -5.94
N ASP A 25 8.50 0.78 -5.52
CA ASP A 25 9.08 0.10 -4.36
C ASP A 25 8.32 0.45 -3.09
N ALA A 26 7.91 1.73 -2.92
CA ALA A 26 7.08 2.13 -1.80
C ALA A 26 5.75 1.32 -1.77
N ILE A 27 5.08 1.19 -2.91
CA ILE A 27 3.85 0.40 -3.02
C ILE A 27 4.12 -1.09 -2.76
N TYR A 28 5.21 -1.64 -3.29
CA TYR A 28 5.61 -3.02 -3.08
C TYR A 28 5.80 -3.32 -1.59
N PHE A 29 6.61 -2.53 -0.89
CA PHE A 29 6.86 -2.74 0.54
C PHE A 29 5.59 -2.54 1.39
N MET A 30 4.71 -1.60 1.04
CA MET A 30 3.41 -1.46 1.71
C MET A 30 2.51 -2.69 1.50
N LYS A 31 2.54 -3.33 0.33
CA LYS A 31 1.81 -4.58 0.11
C LYS A 31 2.37 -5.75 0.93
N GLN A 32 3.70 -5.84 1.04
CA GLN A 32 4.34 -6.85 1.88
C GLN A 32 3.97 -6.64 3.36
N GLU A 33 4.01 -5.40 3.84
CA GLU A 33 3.60 -5.06 5.19
C GLU A 33 2.13 -5.43 5.44
N LEU A 34 1.22 -5.06 4.53
CA LEU A 34 -0.20 -5.42 4.66
C LEU A 34 -0.41 -6.95 4.74
N ALA A 35 0.34 -7.72 3.95
CA ALA A 35 0.28 -9.18 3.98
C ALA A 35 0.83 -9.73 5.29
N TYR A 36 1.92 -9.17 5.80
CA TYR A 36 2.49 -9.51 7.10
C TYR A 36 1.49 -9.26 8.22
N MET A 37 0.87 -8.07 8.28
CA MET A 37 -0.13 -7.72 9.29
C MET A 37 -1.30 -8.70 9.35
N VAL A 38 -1.75 -9.19 8.19
CA VAL A 38 -2.78 -10.25 8.14
C VAL A 38 -2.24 -11.57 8.67
N SER A 39 -1.05 -11.99 8.25
CA SER A 39 -0.46 -13.26 8.71
C SER A 39 -0.15 -13.26 10.21
N ALA A 40 0.18 -12.09 10.77
CA ALA A 40 0.43 -11.87 12.18
C ALA A 40 -0.87 -11.69 13.01
N GLY A 41 -2.04 -11.72 12.38
CA GLY A 41 -3.33 -11.55 13.06
C GLY A 41 -3.61 -10.13 13.56
N LEU A 42 -2.83 -9.12 13.12
CA LEU A 42 -3.06 -7.72 13.48
C LEU A 42 -4.32 -7.16 12.82
N ILE A 43 -4.67 -7.68 11.63
CA ILE A 43 -5.82 -7.25 10.84
C ILE A 43 -6.47 -8.44 10.14
N ASP A 44 -7.80 -8.43 10.05
CA ASP A 44 -8.57 -9.44 9.33
C ASP A 44 -8.81 -9.06 7.84
N LYS A 45 -8.84 -10.04 6.94
CA LYS A 45 -9.10 -9.81 5.50
C LYS A 45 -10.51 -9.29 5.19
N SER A 46 -11.47 -9.53 6.07
CA SER A 46 -12.83 -8.99 5.99
C SER A 46 -12.93 -7.55 6.50
N ASN A 47 -11.88 -7.03 7.14
CA ASN A 47 -11.86 -5.66 7.66
C ASN A 47 -11.98 -4.64 6.50
N HIS A 48 -12.85 -3.64 6.68
CA HIS A 48 -13.09 -2.61 5.67
C HIS A 48 -11.85 -1.78 5.35
N GLU A 49 -11.01 -1.47 6.34
CA GLU A 49 -9.75 -0.75 6.16
C GLU A 49 -8.76 -1.58 5.34
N TYR A 50 -8.62 -2.88 5.64
CA TYR A 50 -7.77 -3.79 4.86
C TYR A 50 -8.16 -3.79 3.38
N LEU A 51 -9.45 -3.97 3.09
CA LEU A 51 -9.97 -4.01 1.73
C LEU A 51 -9.71 -2.67 1.02
N THR A 52 -9.94 -1.56 1.72
CA THR A 52 -9.71 -0.21 1.19
C THR A 52 -8.24 0.02 0.87
N VAL A 53 -7.32 -0.31 1.79
CA VAL A 53 -5.87 -0.18 1.59
C VAL A 53 -5.41 -1.02 0.41
N ARG A 54 -5.84 -2.29 0.35
CA ARG A 54 -5.48 -3.21 -0.73
C ARG A 54 -5.91 -2.67 -2.10
N LEU A 55 -7.14 -2.17 -2.22
CA LEU A 55 -7.66 -1.59 -3.46
C LEU A 55 -6.90 -0.34 -3.89
N ILE A 56 -6.56 0.54 -2.94
CA ILE A 56 -5.75 1.73 -3.23
C ILE A 56 -4.36 1.32 -3.71
N LEU A 57 -3.65 0.45 -3.00
CA LEU A 57 -2.31 -0.01 -3.40
C LEU A 57 -2.31 -0.65 -4.80
N GLN A 58 -3.33 -1.44 -5.13
CA GLN A 58 -3.48 -2.02 -6.47
C GLN A 58 -3.73 -0.96 -7.56
N ARG A 59 -4.59 0.03 -7.28
CA ARG A 59 -4.86 1.13 -8.21
C ARG A 59 -3.61 1.97 -8.46
N GLU A 60 -2.89 2.33 -7.40
CA GLU A 60 -1.71 3.19 -7.48
C GLU A 60 -0.55 2.48 -8.19
N GLU A 61 -0.36 1.18 -7.98
CA GLU A 61 0.63 0.39 -8.72
C GLU A 61 0.35 0.40 -10.22
N ARG A 62 -0.92 0.21 -10.62
CA ARG A 62 -1.30 0.24 -12.02
C ARG A 62 -0.98 1.60 -12.65
N PHE A 63 -1.38 2.70 -12.01
CA PHE A 63 -1.12 4.05 -12.50
C PHE A 63 0.38 4.35 -12.60
N GLU A 64 1.20 3.85 -11.68
CA GLU A 64 2.64 4.10 -11.74
C GLU A 64 3.32 3.27 -12.83
N ASN A 65 2.88 2.03 -13.06
CA ASN A 65 3.33 1.20 -14.18
C ASN A 65 2.93 1.80 -15.54
N GLU A 66 1.70 2.32 -15.68
CA GLU A 66 1.25 3.01 -16.89
C GLU A 66 2.16 4.20 -17.22
N LYS A 67 2.49 5.05 -16.23
CA LYS A 67 3.41 6.17 -16.39
C LYS A 67 4.84 5.76 -16.77
N LEU A 68 5.30 4.59 -16.33
CA LEU A 68 6.61 4.06 -16.70
C LEU A 68 6.60 3.55 -18.14
N GLY A 69 5.52 2.88 -18.56
CA GLY A 69 5.32 2.43 -19.94
C GLY A 69 5.20 3.59 -20.94
N GLU A 70 4.61 4.72 -20.55
CA GLU A 70 4.55 5.94 -21.36
C GLU A 70 5.92 6.64 -21.54
N LYS A 71 6.90 6.31 -20.69
CA LYS A 71 8.24 6.92 -20.73
C LYS A 71 9.28 6.11 -21.51
N LEU A 72 8.94 4.89 -21.94
CA LEU A 72 9.79 3.99 -22.73
C LEU A 72 9.48 4.12 -24.22
#